data_AF-A0A2V7I391-F1
#
_entry.id   AF-A0A2V7I391-F1
#
_cell.length_a   1.000
_cell.length_b   1.000
_cell.length_c   1.000
_cell.angle_alpha   90.00
_cell.angle_beta   90.00
_cell.angle_gamma   90.00
#
_symmetry.space_group_name_H-M   'P 1'
#
loop_
_entity.id
_entity.type
_entity.pdbx_description
1 polymer ?
#
loop_
_entity_poly.entity_id
_entity_poly.type
_entity_poly.pdbx_seq_one_letter_code
_entity_poly.pdbx_strand_id
1 'polypeptide(L)' 'MTRALDAAIAKLAGLPAEEQDRIARWLLDELGDDELWAHQFAASQEALSKLAAEARADRAAGRATELDPDKL' A
#
# COMPACT_ATOMS: atom_id res chain seq x y z
N MET A 1 -0.05 24.72 5.03
CA MET A 1 0.14 23.59 4.10
C MET A 1 1.51 23.70 3.46
N THR A 2 2.02 22.62 2.85
CA THR A 2 3.23 22.72 2.02
C THR A 2 2.88 23.45 0.72
N ARG A 3 3.86 24.11 0.09
CA ARG A 3 3.65 24.79 -1.20
C ARG A 3 3.04 23.88 -2.28
N ALA A 4 3.42 22.60 -2.27
CA ALA A 4 2.88 21.61 -3.20
C ALA A 4 1.39 21.33 -2.93
N LEU A 5 1.01 21.15 -1.66
CA LEU A 5 -0.38 20.89 -1.28
C LEU A 5 -1.27 22.12 -1.55
N ASP A 6 -0.78 23.34 -1.29
CA ASP A 6 -1.48 24.58 -1.63
C ASP A 6 -1.77 24.67 -3.14
N ALA A 7 -0.77 24.39 -3.97
CA ALA A 7 -0.92 24.42 -5.43
C ALA A 7 -1.93 23.36 -5.93
N ALA A 8 -1.93 22.16 -5.32
CA ALA A 8 -2.88 21.10 -5.65
C ALA A 8 -4.32 21.52 -5.31
N ILE A 9 -4.57 22.02 -4.09
CA ILE A 9 -5.91 22.47 -3.68
C ILE A 9 -6.38 23.64 -4.54
N ALA A 10 -5.51 24.61 -4.85
CA ALA A 10 -5.88 25.72 -5.72
C ALA A 10 -6.33 25.26 -7.12
N LYS A 11 -5.68 24.23 -7.68
CA LYS A 11 -6.09 23.65 -8.96
C LYS A 11 -7.41 22.92 -8.88
N LEU A 12 -7.64 22.17 -7.80
CA LEU A 12 -8.91 21.46 -7.57
C LEU A 12 -10.08 22.43 -7.37
N ALA A 13 -9.88 23.49 -6.60
CA ALA A 13 -10.91 24.50 -6.33
C ALA A 13 -11.37 25.25 -7.60
N GLY A 14 -10.57 25.24 -8.67
CA GLY A 14 -10.93 25.82 -9.97
C GLY A 14 -11.80 24.92 -10.85
N LEU A 15 -12.03 23.66 -10.48
CA LEU A 15 -12.83 22.72 -11.27
C LEU A 15 -14.34 22.92 -11.05
N PRO A 16 -15.21 22.41 -11.93
CA PRO A 16 -16.64 22.32 -11.66
C PRO A 16 -16.94 21.53 -10.36
N ALA A 17 -17.99 21.91 -9.64
CA ALA A 17 -18.31 21.32 -8.34
C ALA A 17 -18.44 19.78 -8.37
N GLU A 18 -19.04 19.24 -9.43
CA GLU A 18 -19.15 17.78 -9.60
C GLU A 18 -17.77 17.10 -9.67
N GLU A 19 -16.81 17.72 -10.38
CA GLU A 19 -15.45 17.20 -10.46
C GLU A 19 -14.70 17.34 -9.14
N GLN A 20 -14.91 18.45 -8.42
CA GLN A 20 -14.37 18.63 -7.07
C GLN A 20 -14.85 17.51 -6.14
N ASP A 21 -16.16 17.24 -6.11
CA ASP A 21 -16.75 16.21 -5.25
C ASP A 21 -16.31 14.80 -5.65
N ARG A 22 -16.14 14.54 -6.95
CA ARG A 22 -15.62 13.25 -7.45
C ARG A 22 -14.18 13.02 -7.01
N ILE A 23 -13.32 14.03 -7.16
CA ILE A 23 -11.91 13.92 -6.79
C ILE A 23 -11.73 13.89 -5.27
N ALA A 24 -12.51 14.68 -4.53
CA ALA A 24 -12.48 14.70 -3.07
C ALA A 24 -12.82 13.33 -2.48
N ARG A 25 -13.88 12.67 -2.98
CA ARG A 25 -14.22 11.31 -2.56
C ARG A 25 -13.08 10.33 -2.83
N TRP A 26 -12.57 10.30 -4.05
CA TRP A 26 -11.46 9.42 -4.40
C TRP A 26 -10.23 9.64 -3.52
N LEU A 27 -9.85 10.89 -3.25
CA LEU A 27 -8.69 11.19 -2.41
C LEU A 27 -8.90 10.77 -0.95
N LEU A 28 -10.09 10.97 -0.40
CA LEU A 28 -10.42 10.54 0.96
C LEU A 28 -10.41 9.02 1.09
N ASP A 29 -10.92 8.31 0.09
CA ASP A 29 -10.89 6.84 0.04
C ASP A 29 -9.43 6.34 0.00
N GLU A 30 -8.59 6.90 -0.86
CA GLU A 30 -7.17 6.53 -0.97
C GLU A 30 -6.41 6.76 0.36
N LEU A 31 -6.64 7.90 1.02
CA LEU A 31 -6.03 8.18 2.32
C LEU A 31 -6.48 7.19 3.40
N GLY A 32 -7.77 6.80 3.38
CA GLY A 32 -8.31 5.80 4.29
C GLY A 32 -7.70 4.42 4.05
N ASP A 33 -7.53 4.02 2.79
CA ASP A 33 -6.88 2.77 2.40
C ASP A 33 -5.41 2.75 2.84
N ASP A 34 -4.66 3.83 2.62
CA ASP A 34 -3.27 3.97 3.06
C ASP A 34 -3.13 3.82 4.58
N GLU A 35 -4.01 4.47 5.36
CA GLU A 35 -4.04 4.35 6.81
C GLU A 35 -4.35 2.91 7.27
N LEU A 36 -5.33 2.27 6.63
CA LEU A 36 -5.71 0.90 6.91
C LEU A 36 -4.57 -0.07 6.60
N TRP A 37 -3.90 0.08 5.45
CA TRP A 37 -2.74 -0.72 5.07
C TRP A 37 -1.59 -0.53 6.04
N ALA A 38 -1.28 0.70 6.43
CA ALA A 38 -0.23 0.98 7.40
C ALA A 38 -0.50 0.28 8.74
N HIS A 39 -1.73 0.36 9.23
CA HIS A 39 -2.15 -0.30 10.47
C HIS A 39 -2.04 -1.83 10.36
N GLN A 40 -2.62 -2.43 9.31
CA GLN A 40 -2.58 -3.88 9.12
C GLN A 40 -1.15 -4.39 8.98
N PHE A 41 -0.31 -3.68 8.23
CA PHE A 41 1.08 -4.05 8.06
C PHE A 41 1.87 -3.96 9.36
N ALA A 42 1.68 -2.90 10.16
CA ALA A 42 2.30 -2.76 11.47
C ALA A 42 1.89 -3.90 12.42
N ALA A 43 0.64 -4.37 12.36
CA ALA A 43 0.16 -5.50 13.15
C ALA A 43 0.67 -6.87 12.65
N SER A 44 1.18 -6.97 11.42
CA SER A 44 1.54 -8.24 10.79
C SER A 44 2.95 -8.75 11.09
N GLN A 45 3.78 -7.98 11.81
CA GLN A 45 5.23 -8.24 11.94
C GLN A 45 5.56 -9.61 12.55
N GLU A 46 4.80 -10.08 13.52
CA GLU A 46 5.00 -11.40 14.12
C GLU A 46 4.74 -12.53 13.12
N ALA A 47 3.61 -12.45 12.40
CA ALA A 47 3.25 -13.44 11.38
C ALA A 47 4.28 -13.47 10.24
N LEU A 48 4.72 -12.30 9.77
CA LEU A 48 5.76 -12.19 8.74
C LEU A 48 7.10 -12.74 9.23
N SER A 49 7.47 -12.50 10.49
CA SER A 49 8.71 -13.05 11.08
C SER A 49 8.68 -14.58 11.15
N LYS A 50 7.54 -15.14 11.54
CA LYS A 50 7.33 -16.60 11.55
C LYS A 50 7.45 -17.19 10.15
N LEU A 51 6.77 -16.61 9.16
CA LEU A 51 6.85 -17.05 7.76
C LEU A 51 8.30 -16.98 7.24
N ALA A 52 9.03 -15.92 7.58
CA ALA A 52 10.42 -15.77 7.18
C ALA A 52 11.35 -16.79 7.87
N ALA A 53 11.06 -17.21 9.11
CA ALA A 53 11.80 -18.28 9.78
C ALA A 53 11.53 -19.65 9.12
N GLU A 54 10.26 -19.95 8.82
CA GLU A 54 9.84 -21.17 8.12
C GLU A 54 10.51 -21.29 6.76
N ALA A 55 10.46 -20.24 5.93
CA ALA A 55 11.09 -20.23 4.61
C ALA A 55 12.61 -20.47 4.67
N ARG A 56 13.30 -19.88 5.66
CA ARG A 56 14.73 -20.12 5.87
C ARG A 56 15.02 -21.56 6.30
N ALA A 57 14.19 -22.13 7.17
CA ALA A 57 14.32 -23.51 7.62
C ALA A 57 14.10 -24.51 6.47
N ASP A 58 13.09 -24.27 5.62
CA ASP A 58 12.83 -25.09 4.44
C ASP A 58 14.00 -25.04 3.45
N ARG A 59 14.54 -23.86 3.19
CA ARG A 59 15.72 -23.71 2.33
C ARG A 59 16.95 -24.42 2.90
N ALA A 60 17.21 -24.27 4.21
CA ALA A 60 18.33 -24.94 4.86
C ALA A 60 18.20 -26.47 4.84
N ALA A 61 16.96 -26.99 4.87
CA ALA A 61 16.67 -28.41 4.77
C ALA A 61 16.59 -28.93 3.32
N GLY A 62 16.87 -28.10 2.32
CA GLY A 62 16.79 -28.49 0.90
C GLY A 62 15.36 -28.71 0.39
N ARG A 63 14.35 -28.21 1.10
CA ARG A 63 12.92 -28.29 0.71
C ARG A 63 12.45 -27.14 -0.17
N ALA A 64 13.30 -26.13 -0.41
CA ALA A 64 13.00 -25.02 -1.30
C ALA A 64 13.78 -25.14 -2.61
N THR A 65 13.11 -24.85 -3.73
CA THR A 65 13.72 -24.77 -5.07
C THR A 65 13.69 -23.34 -5.57
N GLU A 66 14.50 -23.03 -6.58
CA GLU A 66 14.40 -21.77 -7.29
C GLU A 66 13.06 -21.68 -8.03
N LEU A 67 12.44 -20.51 -8.01
CA LEU A 67 11.19 -20.25 -8.72
C LEU A 67 11.52 -20.04 -10.21
N ASP A 68 10.88 -20.79 -11.09
CA ASP A 68 10.92 -20.59 -12.53
C ASP A 68 9.62 -19.89 -12.97
N PRO A 69 9.64 -18.57 -13.24
CA PRO A 69 8.41 -17.82 -13.56
C PRO A 69 7.75 -18.27 -14.86
N ASP A 70 8.50 -18.86 -15.79
CA ASP A 70 7.98 -19.32 -17.09
C ASP A 70 7.20 -20.64 -16.96
N LYS A 71 7.21 -21.26 -15.77
CA LYS A 71 6.50 -22.50 -15.44
C LYS A 71 5.37 -22.32 -14.42
N LEU A 72 5.00 -21.08 -14.12
CA LEU A 72 3.85 -20.73 -13.28
C LEU A 72 2.51 -20.88 -13.99
#